data_AF-A0A1Z9H336-F1
#
_entry.id   AF-A0A1Z9H336-F1
#
_cell.length_a   1.000
_cell.length_b   1.000
_cell.length_c   1.000
_cell.angle_alpha   90.00
_cell.angle_beta   90.00
_cell.angle_gamma   90.00
#
_symmetry.space_group_name_H-M   'P 1'
#
loop_
_entity.id
_entity.type
_entity.pdbx_description
1 polymer ?
#
loop_
_entity_poly.entity_id
_entity_poly.type
_entity_poly.pdbx_seq_one_letter_code
_entity_poly.pdbx_strand_id
1 'polypeptide(L)'
;MTVNKSIIVSQTQAICLHSGEHIKTDLPNLILDSADDWNTCERNLKNIDFNEQVAIKFETFTDGRGYSLASRIKERKIVKNLHAIGQINEELAYFLIRSGFDVAHFPIRINSISDKGMIHEAKKLLKPFSFNYQSASITENNDE
;
A
#
# COMPACT_ATOMS: atom_id res chain seq x y z
N MET A 1 8.85 -14.73 -23.07
CA MET A 1 7.63 -15.36 -22.51
C MET A 1 7.38 -14.72 -21.16
N THR A 2 6.55 -13.67 -21.13
CA THR A 2 6.16 -13.01 -19.87
C THR A 2 5.13 -13.90 -19.21
N VAL A 3 5.50 -14.52 -18.09
CA VAL A 3 4.55 -15.29 -17.28
C VAL A 3 3.59 -14.27 -16.68
N ASN A 4 2.44 -14.09 -17.33
CA ASN A 4 1.28 -13.44 -16.72
C ASN A 4 0.86 -14.31 -15.55
N LYS A 5 1.52 -14.11 -14.41
CA LYS A 5 1.12 -14.63 -13.11
C LYS A 5 -0.12 -13.84 -12.75
N SER A 6 -1.26 -14.21 -13.34
CA SER A 6 -2.57 -13.59 -13.20
C SER A 6 -2.80 -13.34 -11.71
N ILE A 7 -2.60 -12.11 -11.29
CA ILE A 7 -2.91 -11.70 -9.93
C ILE A 7 -4.42 -11.84 -9.85
N ILE A 8 -4.90 -12.73 -8.97
CA ILE A 8 -6.33 -12.96 -8.77
C ILE A 8 -6.88 -11.74 -8.01
N VAL A 9 -6.98 -10.60 -8.70
CA VAL A 9 -7.58 -9.37 -8.17
C VAL A 9 -9.11 -9.48 -8.18
N SER A 10 -9.68 -10.42 -8.96
CA SER A 10 -11.12 -10.64 -9.08
C SER A 10 -11.82 -11.06 -7.79
N GLN A 11 -11.07 -11.46 -6.75
CA GLN A 11 -11.60 -11.79 -5.41
C GLN A 11 -11.07 -10.85 -4.33
N THR A 12 -10.79 -9.60 -4.69
CA THR A 12 -10.30 -8.60 -3.73
C THR A 12 -11.25 -7.41 -3.63
N GLN A 13 -11.26 -6.78 -2.46
CA GLN A 13 -11.91 -5.50 -2.21
C GLN A 13 -10.83 -4.45 -1.98
N ALA A 14 -10.83 -3.41 -2.82
CA ALA A 14 -9.97 -2.25 -2.64
C ALA A 14 -10.50 -1.39 -1.48
N ILE A 15 -9.62 -1.07 -0.54
CA ILE A 15 -9.90 -0.22 0.61
C ILE A 15 -8.89 0.92 0.62
N CYS A 16 -9.38 2.15 0.76
CA CYS A 16 -8.54 3.31 1.05
C CYS A 16 -8.04 3.19 2.49
N LEU A 17 -6.72 3.07 2.66
CA LEU A 17 -6.12 2.82 3.96
C LEU A 17 -6.24 4.03 4.91
N HIS A 18 -6.43 5.23 4.36
CA HIS A 18 -6.54 6.47 5.15
C HIS A 18 -7.97 6.75 5.64
N SER A 19 -9.00 6.28 4.91
CA SER A 19 -10.40 6.51 5.28
C SER A 19 -11.11 5.24 5.76
N GLY A 20 -10.56 4.06 5.47
CA GLY A 20 -11.23 2.77 5.64
C GLY A 20 -12.41 2.56 4.71
N GLU A 21 -12.57 3.41 3.68
CA GLU A 21 -13.65 3.28 2.71
C GLU A 21 -13.33 2.24 1.66
N HIS A 22 -14.36 1.49 1.29
CA HIS A 22 -14.31 0.62 0.13
C HIS A 22 -14.39 1.48 -1.13
N ILE A 23 -13.37 1.37 -1.98
CA ILE A 23 -13.28 2.18 -3.19
C ILE A 23 -13.41 1.31 -4.43
N LYS A 24 -13.92 1.91 -5.51
CA LYS A 24 -13.83 1.32 -6.85
C LYS A 24 -12.61 1.94 -7.52
N THR A 25 -11.63 1.11 -7.84
CA THR A 25 -10.42 1.52 -8.53
C THR A 25 -9.96 0.38 -9.42
N ASP A 26 -9.44 0.72 -10.58
CA ASP A 26 -8.72 -0.23 -11.42
C ASP A 26 -7.36 -0.52 -10.79
N LEU A 27 -6.77 -1.64 -11.20
CA LEU A 27 -5.41 -1.97 -10.80
C LEU A 27 -4.43 -1.05 -11.54
N PRO A 28 -3.40 -0.53 -10.87
CA PRO A 28 -2.33 0.20 -11.54
C PRO A 28 -1.70 -0.58 -12.71
N ASN A 29 -1.38 0.13 -13.79
CA ASN A 29 -0.73 -0.44 -14.97
C ASN A 29 0.68 -0.97 -14.67
N LEU A 30 1.39 -0.30 -13.77
CA LEU A 30 2.71 -0.74 -13.30
C LEU A 30 2.58 -1.49 -11.97
N ILE A 31 3.04 -2.74 -11.99
CA ILE A 31 3.10 -3.62 -10.83
C ILE A 31 4.56 -3.99 -10.58
N LEU A 32 5.06 -3.62 -9.41
CA LEU A 32 6.39 -4.00 -8.93
C LEU A 32 6.29 -5.27 -8.09
N ASP A 33 7.24 -6.18 -8.25
CA ASP A 33 7.36 -7.34 -7.37
C ASP A 33 8.17 -6.96 -6.13
N SER A 34 7.62 -7.26 -4.94
CA SER A 34 8.35 -7.09 -3.67
C SER A 34 9.66 -7.88 -3.62
N ALA A 35 9.81 -8.93 -4.43
CA ALA A 35 11.01 -9.73 -4.51
C ALA A 35 12.16 -9.08 -5.31
N ASP A 36 11.85 -8.10 -6.16
CA ASP A 36 12.84 -7.43 -6.99
C ASP A 36 13.72 -6.47 -6.16
N ASP A 37 14.97 -6.31 -6.59
CA ASP A 37 15.86 -5.31 -6.03
C ASP A 37 15.49 -3.89 -6.47
N TRP A 38 15.98 -2.88 -5.73
CA TRP A 38 15.70 -1.47 -6.02
C TRP A 38 16.06 -1.06 -7.45
N ASN A 39 17.19 -1.51 -8.00
CA ASN A 39 17.62 -1.07 -9.33
C ASN A 39 16.66 -1.60 -10.40
N THR A 40 16.14 -2.81 -10.22
CA THR A 40 15.13 -3.40 -11.09
C THR A 40 13.82 -2.60 -11.01
N CYS A 41 13.34 -2.28 -9.81
CA CYS A 41 12.15 -1.43 -9.65
C CYS A 41 12.35 -0.01 -10.20
N GLU A 42 13.49 0.62 -9.91
CA GLU A 42 13.81 2.00 -10.30
C GLU A 42 13.82 2.16 -11.83
N ARG A 43 14.33 1.18 -12.58
CA ARG A 43 14.28 1.21 -14.05
C ARG A 43 12.85 1.29 -14.58
N ASN A 44 11.91 0.57 -13.97
CA ASN A 44 10.50 0.62 -14.35
C ASN A 44 9.85 1.96 -13.95
N LEU A 45 10.21 2.48 -12.78
CA LEU A 45 9.71 3.74 -12.25
C LEU A 45 10.23 5.00 -12.99
N LYS A 46 11.33 4.91 -13.74
CA LYS A 46 11.87 6.07 -14.49
C LYS A 46 10.99 6.57 -15.62
N ASN A 47 10.04 5.75 -16.07
CA ASN A 47 9.22 6.03 -17.26
C ASN A 47 7.76 6.40 -16.92
N ILE A 48 7.45 6.66 -15.65
CA ILE A 48 6.10 7.02 -15.21
C ILE A 48 6.03 8.47 -14.73
N ASP A 49 4.86 9.09 -14.87
CA ASP A 49 4.55 10.39 -14.29
C ASP A 49 4.18 10.27 -12.79
N PHE A 50 4.41 11.32 -12.02
CA PHE A 50 4.06 11.38 -10.60
C PHE A 50 2.56 11.12 -10.32
N ASN A 51 1.69 11.46 -11.26
CA ASN A 51 0.25 11.24 -11.14
C ASN A 51 -0.17 9.79 -11.46
N GLU A 52 0.73 8.98 -12.01
CA GLU A 52 0.45 7.56 -12.21
C GLU A 52 0.42 6.82 -10.87
N GLN A 53 -0.40 5.77 -10.84
CA GLN A 53 -0.51 4.88 -9.70
C GLN A 53 0.41 3.69 -9.93
N VAL A 54 0.96 3.15 -8.84
CA VAL A 54 1.80 1.95 -8.88
C VAL A 54 1.31 0.96 -7.84
N ALA A 55 1.31 -0.31 -8.20
CA ALA A 55 1.07 -1.40 -7.25
C ALA A 55 2.39 -2.07 -6.86
N ILE A 56 2.51 -2.45 -5.59
CA ILE A 56 3.54 -3.37 -5.12
C ILE A 56 2.85 -4.67 -4.75
N LYS A 57 3.33 -5.75 -5.35
CA LYS A 57 2.81 -7.10 -5.15
C LYS A 57 3.64 -7.82 -4.12
N PHE A 58 2.98 -8.26 -3.06
CA PHE A 58 3.55 -9.11 -2.01
C PHE A 58 3.40 -10.57 -2.44
N GLU A 59 4.53 -11.27 -2.61
CA GLU A 59 4.54 -12.71 -2.91
C GLU A 59 4.20 -13.56 -1.67
N THR A 60 4.54 -13.07 -0.47
CA THR A 60 4.28 -13.74 0.81
C THR A 60 3.92 -12.73 1.91
N PHE A 61 3.21 -13.17 2.94
CA PHE A 61 2.82 -12.34 4.09
C PHE A 61 4.02 -11.79 4.87
N THR A 62 5.16 -12.46 4.82
CA THR A 62 6.39 -12.10 5.56
C THR A 62 7.32 -11.21 4.73
N ASP A 63 6.88 -10.69 3.59
CA ASP A 63 7.76 -9.93 2.71
C ASP A 63 8.00 -8.50 3.22
N GLY A 64 9.04 -8.34 4.03
CA GLY A 64 9.50 -7.05 4.54
C GLY A 64 9.96 -6.06 3.45
N ARG A 65 10.29 -6.55 2.25
CA ARG A 65 10.88 -5.74 1.18
C ARG A 65 9.84 -4.84 0.52
N GLY A 66 8.58 -5.30 0.41
CA GLY A 66 7.49 -4.49 -0.14
C GLY A 66 7.27 -3.19 0.64
N TYR A 67 7.37 -3.25 1.98
CA TYR A 67 7.33 -2.06 2.84
C TYR A 67 8.50 -1.12 2.58
N SER A 68 9.73 -1.66 2.54
CA SER A 68 10.94 -0.88 2.29
C SER A 68 10.92 -0.21 0.90
N LEU A 69 10.38 -0.91 -0.10
CA LEU A 69 10.19 -0.38 -1.45
C LEU A 69 9.18 0.77 -1.45
N ALA A 70 8.04 0.61 -0.79
CA ALA A 70 7.03 1.66 -0.66
C ALA A 70 7.59 2.92 0.01
N SER A 71 8.31 2.77 1.13
CA SER A 71 8.90 3.90 1.84
C SER A 71 9.88 4.68 0.95
N ARG A 72 10.76 3.98 0.23
CA ARG A 72 11.69 4.62 -0.72
C ARG A 72 10.97 5.36 -1.85
N ILE A 73 9.90 4.79 -2.39
CA ILE A 73 9.09 5.42 -3.44
C ILE A 73 8.44 6.72 -2.94
N LYS A 74 7.90 6.71 -1.71
CA LYS A 74 7.24 7.87 -1.10
C LYS A 74 8.24 8.95 -0.66
N GLU A 75 9.37 8.56 -0.08
CA GLU A 75 10.47 9.48 0.28
C GLU A 75 10.98 10.25 -0.94
N ARG A 76 11.13 9.55 -2.07
CA ARG A 76 11.58 10.12 -3.34
C ARG A 76 10.46 10.81 -4.13
N LYS A 77 9.23 10.82 -3.61
CA LYS A 77 8.03 11.39 -4.26
C LYS A 77 7.87 10.95 -5.72
N ILE A 78 8.10 9.67 -5.98
CA ILE A 78 8.05 9.12 -7.35
C ILE A 78 6.60 9.00 -7.83
N VAL A 79 5.68 8.62 -6.94
CA VAL A 79 4.24 8.56 -7.24
C VAL A 79 3.41 9.18 -6.12
N LYS A 80 2.22 9.66 -6.49
CA LYS A 80 1.25 10.16 -5.54
C LYS A 80 0.62 9.03 -4.71
N ASN A 81 0.16 7.96 -5.38
CA ASN A 81 -0.61 6.88 -4.76
C ASN A 81 0.04 5.51 -4.96
N LEU A 82 0.11 4.72 -3.88
CA LEU A 82 0.59 3.34 -3.89
C LEU A 82 -0.51 2.34 -3.52
N HIS A 83 -0.56 1.26 -4.28
CA HIS A 83 -1.46 0.13 -4.04
C HIS A 83 -0.68 -1.08 -3.51
N ALA A 84 -1.20 -1.73 -2.48
CA ALA A 84 -0.74 -3.03 -2.01
C ALA A 84 -1.63 -4.13 -2.58
N ILE A 85 -1.02 -5.15 -3.19
CA ILE A 85 -1.71 -6.31 -3.75
C ILE A 85 -0.99 -7.62 -3.42
N GLY A 86 -1.62 -8.76 -3.69
CA GLY A 86 -1.02 -10.08 -3.54
C GLY A 86 -1.36 -10.72 -2.21
N GLN A 87 -0.38 -11.39 -1.58
CA GLN A 87 -0.55 -12.07 -0.29
C GLN A 87 -0.56 -11.06 0.87
N ILE A 88 -1.69 -10.36 1.04
CA ILE A 88 -1.91 -9.38 2.11
C ILE A 88 -3.22 -9.65 2.87
N ASN A 89 -3.27 -9.25 4.14
CA ASN A 89 -4.46 -9.33 5.00
C ASN A 89 -4.61 -8.06 5.87
N GLU A 90 -5.70 -7.97 6.61
CA GLU A 90 -6.02 -6.84 7.47
C GLU A 90 -5.02 -6.59 8.61
N GLU A 91 -4.31 -7.61 9.09
CA GLU A 91 -3.28 -7.48 10.12
C GLU A 91 -2.08 -6.66 9.62
N LEU A 92 -1.81 -6.70 8.31
CA LEU A 92 -0.75 -5.92 7.68
C LEU A 92 -1.11 -4.45 7.48
N ALA A 93 -2.37 -4.04 7.70
CA ALA A 93 -2.84 -2.69 7.39
C ALA A 93 -2.02 -1.60 8.10
N TYR A 94 -1.64 -1.83 9.35
CA TYR A 94 -0.78 -0.91 10.10
C TYR A 94 0.56 -0.67 9.40
N PHE A 95 1.24 -1.74 9.00
CA PHE A 95 2.55 -1.66 8.34
C PHE A 95 2.43 -1.05 6.94
N LEU A 96 1.34 -1.35 6.22
CA LEU A 96 1.06 -0.77 4.91
C LEU A 96 0.91 0.75 5.01
N ILE A 97 0.08 1.25 5.95
CA ILE A 97 -0.10 2.69 6.17
C ILE A 97 1.22 3.36 6.53
N ARG A 98 1.94 2.79 7.51
CA ARG A 98 3.22 3.35 7.98
C ARG A 98 4.28 3.42 6.88
N SER A 99 4.26 2.48 5.94
CA SER A 99 5.21 2.43 4.82
C SER A 99 4.83 3.35 3.67
N GLY A 100 3.63 3.93 3.70
CA GLY A 100 3.16 4.93 2.74
C GLY A 100 2.25 4.38 1.63
N PHE A 101 1.63 3.21 1.83
CA PHE A 101 0.56 2.74 0.95
C PHE A 101 -0.73 3.53 1.17
N ASP A 102 -1.47 3.74 0.08
CA ASP A 102 -2.71 4.52 0.07
C ASP A 102 -3.94 3.61 -0.10
N VAL A 103 -3.79 2.54 -0.88
CA VAL A 103 -4.86 1.56 -1.17
C VAL A 103 -4.35 0.15 -0.93
N ALA A 104 -5.16 -0.70 -0.31
CA ALA A 104 -4.89 -2.14 -0.23
C ALA A 104 -6.04 -2.94 -0.87
N HIS A 105 -5.67 -3.97 -1.63
CA HIS A 105 -6.61 -4.90 -2.25
C HIS A 105 -6.65 -6.19 -1.43
N PHE A 106 -7.52 -6.23 -0.42
CA PHE A 106 -7.63 -7.39 0.47
C PHE A 106 -8.50 -8.48 -0.14
N PRO A 107 -8.17 -9.77 0.03
CA PRO A 107 -9.05 -10.87 -0.34
C PRO A 107 -10.42 -10.73 0.34
N ILE A 108 -11.51 -10.86 -0.42
CA ILE A 108 -12.88 -10.76 0.12
C ILE A 108 -13.11 -11.91 1.10
N ARG A 109 -13.42 -11.57 2.35
CA ARG A 109 -13.76 -12.52 3.41
C ARG A 109 -14.99 -12.04 4.15
N ILE A 110 -15.88 -12.96 4.49
CA ILE A 110 -17.05 -12.68 5.33
C ILE A 110 -16.58 -12.26 6.73
N ASN A 111 -17.23 -11.25 7.32
CA ASN A 111 -16.89 -10.72 8.65
C ASN A 111 -15.47 -10.14 8.77
N SER A 112 -14.88 -9.68 7.67
CA SER A 112 -13.58 -8.99 7.61
C SER A 112 -13.78 -7.54 7.15
N ILE A 113 -12.77 -6.68 7.30
CA ILE A 113 -12.80 -5.31 6.76
C ILE A 113 -13.01 -5.26 5.23
N SER A 114 -12.74 -6.37 4.53
CA SER A 114 -12.97 -6.55 3.08
C SER A 114 -14.43 -6.87 2.72
N ASP A 115 -15.28 -7.17 3.71
CA ASP A 115 -16.71 -7.35 3.54
C ASP A 115 -17.41 -5.99 3.45
N LYS A 116 -18.19 -5.76 2.39
CA LYS A 116 -18.95 -4.51 2.19
C LYS A 116 -19.95 -4.25 3.32
N GLY A 117 -20.45 -5.28 3.99
CA GLY A 117 -21.29 -5.12 5.18
C GLY A 117 -20.54 -4.56 6.39
N MET A 118 -19.21 -4.67 6.41
CA MET A 118 -18.34 -4.34 7.54
C MET A 118 -17.60 -3.00 7.38
N ILE A 119 -18.09 -2.09 6.52
CA ILE A 119 -17.46 -0.78 6.29
C ILE A 119 -17.25 0.01 7.60
N HIS A 120 -18.19 -0.07 8.54
CA HIS A 120 -18.05 0.63 9.82
C HIS A 120 -16.85 0.12 10.64
N GLU A 121 -16.64 -1.20 10.67
CA GLU A 121 -15.50 -1.82 11.34
C GLU A 121 -14.19 -1.51 10.61
N ALA A 122 -14.19 -1.51 9.27
CA ALA A 122 -13.04 -1.10 8.48
C ALA A 122 -12.61 0.34 8.81
N LYS A 123 -13.57 1.27 8.87
CA LYS A 123 -13.31 2.66 9.29
C LYS A 123 -12.77 2.73 10.71
N LYS A 124 -13.36 1.99 11.65
CA LYS A 124 -12.94 1.98 13.06
C LYS A 124 -11.53 1.42 13.24
N LEU A 125 -11.18 0.35 12.52
CA LEU A 125 -9.87 -0.29 12.58
C LEU A 125 -8.77 0.61 11.98
N LEU A 126 -9.07 1.32 10.89
CA LEU A 126 -8.08 2.12 10.16
C LEU A 126 -7.95 3.56 10.65
N LYS A 127 -9.01 4.13 11.25
CA LYS A 127 -9.03 5.50 11.79
C LYS A 127 -7.88 5.86 12.75
N PRO A 128 -7.42 4.98 13.67
CA PRO A 128 -6.30 5.29 14.56
C PRO A 128 -4.99 5.56 13.81
N PHE A 129 -4.86 5.08 12.58
CA PHE A 129 -3.63 5.18 11.80
C PHE A 129 -3.59 6.42 10.90
N SER A 130 -4.75 7.02 10.60
CA SER A 130 -4.88 8.21 9.75
C SER A 130 -4.35 9.51 10.39
N PHE A 131 -4.12 9.52 11.72
CA PHE A 131 -3.73 10.71 12.48
C PHE A 131 -2.25 10.76 12.90
N ASN A 132 -1.45 9.73 12.62
CA ASN A 132 -0.07 9.65 13.14
C ASN A 132 0.99 10.31 12.24
N TYR A 133 0.65 11.45 11.64
CA TYR A 133 1.61 12.38 11.05
C TYR A 133 1.45 13.79 11.63
N GLN A 134 1.34 13.91 12.95
CA GLN A 134 1.71 15.14 13.63
C GLN A 134 3.08 14.94 14.29
N SER A 135 4.09 15.49 13.60
CA SER A 135 5.28 16.12 14.16
C SER A 135 5.99 15.39 15.31
N ALA A 136 7.00 14.59 14.95
CA ALA A 136 8.27 14.76 15.65
C ALA A 136 8.88 16.07 15.15
N SER A 137 8.35 17.20 15.64
CA SER A 137 9.10 18.45 15.61
C SER A 137 10.33 18.20 16.46
N ILE A 138 11.48 18.11 15.81
CA ILE A 138 12.76 18.23 16.47
C ILE A 138 12.77 19.62 17.11
N THR A 139 12.52 19.69 18.42
CA THR A 139 12.96 20.85 19.19
C THR A 139 14.37 20.51 19.67
N GLU A 140 15.34 20.79 18.80
CA GLU A 140 16.71 21.09 19.24
C GLU A 140 16.61 22.31 20.16
N ASN A 141 16.68 22.08 21.47
CA ASN A 141 17.12 23.12 22.39
C ASN A 141 18.62 22.91 22.59
N ASN A 142 19.41 23.47 21.68
CA ASN A 142 20.67 24.08 22.07
C ASN A 142 20.29 25.45 22.63
N ASP A 143 20.62 25.71 23.90
CA ASP A 143 21.28 26.95 24.34
C ASP A 143 21.44 26.93 25.89
N GLU A 144 22.66 27.29 26.29
CA GLU A 144 23.27 27.51 27.62
C GLU A 144 23.84 26.31 28.41
#